data_AF-A0A7X6PF63-F1
#
_entry.id   AF-A0A7X6PF63-F1
#
_cell.length_a   1.000
_cell.length_b   1.000
_cell.length_c   1.000
_cell.angle_alpha   90.00
_cell.angle_beta   90.00
_cell.angle_gamma   90.00
#
_symmetry.space_group_name_H-M   'P 1'
#
loop_
_entity.id
_entity.type
_entity.pdbx_description
1 polymer ?
#
loop_
_entity_poly.entity_id
_entity_poly.type
_entity_poly.pdbx_seq_one_letter_code
_entity_poly.pdbx_strand_id
1 'polypeptide(L)'
;NWKASFLIPGLKVKVQECIRAGRDPEYREYIENNFRKINYHVRDMSEIAGIKPGNWFERVNYDEFDEITGDDLRLYLDSLSTTFRRRERKISLQLDSLKRSIENRMGEKQFVRLLEENHNERLAELVLNRRSTLKIIEKDDRFIQKADPVFMPPESKYGRAHFYAPFKQIGEIRIGTLVFNVAVIWMMTVLLFCTLYYNVLKAFIVWLEKLKLPFWRKFGRGFLQM
;
A
#
# COMPACT_ATOMS: atom_id res chain seq x y z
N ASN A 1 4.62 -9.11 -8.54
CA ASN A 1 3.62 -10.16 -8.78
C ASN A 1 2.16 -9.77 -8.58
N TRP A 2 1.76 -9.12 -7.46
CA TRP A 2 0.34 -9.01 -7.08
C TRP A 2 -0.64 -8.57 -8.18
N LYS A 3 -0.27 -7.54 -8.97
CA LYS A 3 -1.12 -7.03 -10.07
C LYS A 3 -1.48 -8.12 -11.09
N ALA A 4 -0.48 -8.84 -11.61
CA ALA A 4 -0.68 -9.84 -12.65
C ALA A 4 -1.25 -11.18 -12.14
N SER A 5 -1.05 -11.48 -10.86
CA SER A 5 -1.45 -12.77 -10.26
C SER A 5 -2.79 -12.73 -9.53
N PHE A 6 -3.23 -11.56 -9.05
CA PHE A 6 -4.49 -11.45 -8.29
C PHE A 6 -5.41 -10.36 -8.84
N LEU A 7 -4.91 -9.13 -9.02
CA LEU A 7 -5.75 -8.01 -9.42
C LEU A 7 -6.35 -8.20 -10.82
N ILE A 8 -5.52 -8.48 -11.82
CA ILE A 8 -5.96 -8.63 -13.22
C ILE A 8 -6.93 -9.82 -13.36
N PRO A 9 -6.65 -11.02 -12.83
CA PRO A 9 -7.62 -12.11 -12.83
C PRO A 9 -8.95 -11.72 -12.16
N GLY A 10 -8.90 -11.05 -11.01
CA GLY A 10 -10.09 -10.56 -10.32
C GLY A 10 -10.91 -9.58 -11.17
N LEU A 11 -10.24 -8.64 -11.84
CA LEU A 11 -10.89 -7.71 -12.76
C LEU A 11 -11.51 -8.41 -13.96
N LYS A 12 -10.85 -9.42 -14.56
CA LYS A 12 -11.43 -10.20 -15.66
C LYS A 12 -12.70 -10.93 -15.25
N VAL A 13 -12.79 -11.41 -14.01
CA VAL A 13 -14.04 -11.96 -13.45
C VAL A 13 -15.13 -10.88 -13.41
N LYS A 14 -14.81 -9.66 -12.94
CA LYS A 14 -15.77 -8.54 -12.92
C LYS A 14 -16.25 -8.13 -14.30
N VAL A 15 -15.36 -8.14 -15.29
CA VAL A 15 -15.75 -7.91 -16.69
C VAL A 15 -16.74 -8.97 -17.16
N GLN A 16 -16.49 -10.25 -16.85
CA GLN A 16 -17.40 -11.34 -17.22
C GLN A 16 -18.76 -11.24 -16.52
N GLU A 17 -18.79 -10.83 -15.25
CA GLU A 17 -20.03 -10.55 -14.52
C GLU A 17 -20.82 -9.42 -15.20
N CYS A 18 -20.16 -8.34 -15.62
CA CYS A 18 -20.82 -7.22 -16.33
C CYS A 18 -21.37 -7.67 -17.69
N ILE A 19 -20.62 -8.47 -18.46
CA ILE A 19 -21.09 -9.01 -19.75
C ILE A 19 -22.33 -9.89 -19.54
N ARG A 20 -22.33 -10.76 -18.52
CA ARG A 20 -23.43 -11.69 -18.25
C ARG A 20 -24.70 -10.99 -17.77
N ALA A 21 -24.55 -10.00 -16.91
CA ALA A 21 -25.69 -9.27 -16.36
C ALA A 21 -26.27 -8.27 -17.37
N GLY A 22 -25.46 -7.82 -18.34
CA GLY A 22 -25.92 -6.94 -19.42
C GLY A 22 -26.49 -5.62 -18.88
N ARG A 23 -27.67 -5.22 -19.38
CA ARG A 23 -28.41 -4.03 -18.94
C ARG A 23 -29.64 -4.36 -18.12
N ASP A 24 -29.61 -5.48 -17.41
CA ASP A 24 -30.69 -5.83 -16.50
C ASP A 24 -30.78 -4.81 -15.35
N PRO A 25 -31.92 -4.14 -15.15
CA PRO A 25 -32.10 -3.18 -14.05
C PRO A 25 -31.92 -3.78 -12.66
N GLU A 26 -32.18 -5.08 -12.48
CA GLU A 26 -32.04 -5.77 -11.20
C GLU A 26 -30.60 -5.73 -10.67
N TYR A 27 -29.62 -5.83 -11.59
CA TYR A 27 -28.20 -5.87 -11.25
C TYR A 27 -27.51 -4.51 -11.36
N ARG A 28 -28.25 -3.42 -11.60
CA ARG A 28 -27.67 -2.10 -11.90
C ARG A 28 -26.65 -1.64 -10.86
N GLU A 29 -27.02 -1.63 -9.58
CA GLU A 29 -26.12 -1.20 -8.50
C GLU A 29 -24.84 -2.04 -8.46
N TYR A 30 -24.97 -3.36 -8.60
CA TYR A 30 -23.85 -4.30 -8.60
C TYR A 30 -22.89 -4.06 -9.78
N ILE A 31 -23.44 -3.86 -10.97
CA ILE A 31 -22.67 -3.61 -12.20
C ILE A 31 -21.98 -2.25 -12.14
N GLU A 32 -22.68 -1.19 -11.73
CA GLU A 32 -22.08 0.14 -11.53
C GLU A 32 -20.92 0.07 -10.51
N ASN A 33 -21.09 -0.73 -9.45
CA ASN A 33 -20.04 -1.01 -8.49
C ASN A 33 -18.82 -1.70 -9.14
N ASN A 34 -19.05 -2.64 -10.04
CA ASN A 34 -17.98 -3.31 -10.79
C ASN A 34 -17.28 -2.37 -11.76
N PHE A 35 -18.01 -1.50 -12.47
CA PHE A 35 -17.41 -0.48 -13.33
C PHE A 35 -16.55 0.50 -12.54
N ARG A 36 -16.95 0.91 -11.33
CA ARG A 36 -16.09 1.75 -10.47
C ARG A 36 -14.75 1.08 -10.16
N LYS A 37 -14.77 -0.20 -9.75
CA LYS A 37 -13.56 -0.99 -9.48
C LYS A 37 -12.67 -1.10 -10.71
N ILE A 38 -13.27 -1.42 -11.87
CA ILE A 38 -12.56 -1.57 -13.14
C ILE A 38 -11.90 -0.26 -13.53
N ASN A 39 -12.66 0.84 -13.57
CA ASN A 39 -12.16 2.15 -13.95
C ASN A 39 -11.01 2.63 -13.05
N TYR A 40 -11.14 2.43 -11.73
CA TYR A 40 -10.10 2.78 -10.76
C TYR A 40 -8.79 2.04 -11.07
N HIS A 41 -8.84 0.71 -11.17
CA HIS A 41 -7.63 -0.10 -11.31
C HIS A 41 -7.02 -0.04 -12.72
N VAL A 42 -7.84 0.13 -13.76
CA VAL A 42 -7.35 0.33 -15.13
C VAL A 42 -6.55 1.64 -15.24
N ARG A 43 -7.03 2.73 -14.64
CA ARG A 43 -6.30 4.01 -14.63
C ARG A 43 -4.98 3.89 -13.87
N ASP A 44 -4.99 3.33 -12.66
CA ASP A 44 -3.77 3.09 -11.87
C ASP A 44 -2.75 2.24 -12.63
N MET A 45 -3.19 1.12 -13.19
CA MET A 45 -2.29 0.23 -13.95
C MET A 45 -1.79 0.86 -15.24
N SER A 46 -2.61 1.65 -15.93
CA SER A 46 -2.23 2.37 -17.14
C SER A 46 -1.10 3.36 -16.87
N GLU A 47 -1.21 4.14 -15.79
CA GLU A 47 -0.19 5.09 -15.37
C GLU A 47 1.13 4.39 -15.03
N ILE A 48 1.06 3.27 -14.29
CA ILE A 48 2.26 2.52 -13.86
C ILE A 48 2.93 1.78 -15.02
N ALA A 49 2.14 1.26 -15.98
CA ALA A 49 2.63 0.53 -17.13
C ALA A 49 3.07 1.46 -18.28
N GLY A 50 2.56 2.69 -18.32
CA GLY A 50 2.72 3.61 -19.45
C GLY A 50 1.94 3.19 -20.70
N ILE A 51 0.96 2.29 -20.57
CA ILE A 51 0.14 1.79 -21.67
C ILE A 51 -1.24 2.42 -21.55
N LYS A 52 -1.59 3.33 -22.45
CA LYS A 52 -2.92 3.98 -22.45
C LYS A 52 -3.99 3.01 -22.96
N PRO A 53 -5.19 2.98 -22.36
CA PRO A 53 -6.32 2.25 -22.92
C PRO A 53 -6.80 2.95 -24.21
N GLY A 54 -7.54 2.21 -25.05
CA GLY A 54 -8.14 2.78 -26.26
C GLY A 54 -9.42 3.56 -25.95
N ASN A 55 -10.01 4.17 -26.99
CA ASN A 55 -11.25 4.96 -26.89
C ASN A 55 -12.43 4.18 -26.30
N TRP A 56 -12.41 2.85 -26.41
CA TRP A 56 -13.42 1.96 -25.81
C TRP A 56 -13.53 2.11 -24.28
N PHE A 57 -12.51 2.64 -23.61
CA PHE A 57 -12.50 2.78 -22.15
C PHE A 57 -13.57 3.73 -21.62
N GLU A 58 -13.95 4.75 -22.39
CA GLU A 58 -15.04 5.68 -22.02
C GLU A 58 -16.39 4.95 -21.96
N ARG A 59 -16.54 3.87 -22.73
CA ARG A 59 -17.74 3.02 -22.78
C ARG A 59 -17.84 2.02 -21.63
N VAL A 60 -16.88 2.00 -20.70
CA VAL A 60 -16.89 1.11 -19.51
C VAL A 60 -17.79 1.71 -18.42
N ASN A 61 -19.09 1.77 -18.72
CA ASN A 61 -20.15 2.32 -17.90
C ASN A 61 -21.48 1.60 -18.18
N TYR A 62 -22.50 1.81 -17.34
CA TYR A 62 -23.78 1.08 -17.45
C TYR A 62 -24.52 1.32 -18.77
N ASP A 63 -24.40 2.51 -19.34
CA ASP A 63 -25.19 2.92 -20.50
C ASP A 63 -24.59 2.37 -21.80
N GLU A 64 -23.27 2.33 -21.93
CA GLU A 64 -22.58 2.04 -23.20
C GLU A 64 -21.85 0.69 -23.24
N PHE A 65 -21.70 -0.01 -22.10
CA PHE A 65 -20.94 -1.26 -22.06
C PHE A 65 -21.64 -2.40 -22.80
N ASP A 66 -20.88 -3.07 -23.68
CA ASP A 66 -21.30 -4.21 -24.47
C ASP A 66 -20.24 -5.32 -24.48
N GLU A 67 -20.55 -6.46 -25.11
CA GLU A 67 -19.65 -7.61 -25.19
C GLU A 67 -18.32 -7.27 -25.88
N ILE A 68 -18.37 -6.44 -26.93
CA ILE A 68 -17.19 -5.99 -27.68
C ILE A 68 -16.26 -5.16 -26.77
N THR A 69 -16.81 -4.19 -26.04
CA THR A 69 -16.07 -3.37 -25.07
C THR A 69 -15.51 -4.24 -23.94
N GLY A 70 -16.26 -5.26 -23.51
CA GLY A 70 -15.80 -6.24 -22.54
C GLY A 70 -14.60 -7.05 -23.03
N ASP A 71 -14.61 -7.50 -24.28
CA ASP A 71 -13.49 -8.23 -24.87
C ASP A 71 -12.27 -7.34 -25.12
N ASP A 72 -12.46 -6.10 -25.60
CA ASP A 72 -11.40 -5.10 -25.72
C ASP A 72 -10.72 -4.85 -24.36
N LEU A 73 -11.52 -4.71 -23.30
CA LEU A 73 -11.02 -4.55 -21.94
C LEU A 73 -10.22 -5.78 -21.47
N ARG A 74 -10.68 -6.99 -21.76
CA ARG A 74 -9.95 -8.23 -21.41
C ARG A 74 -8.62 -8.33 -22.14
N LEU A 75 -8.59 -8.01 -23.44
CA LEU A 75 -7.36 -7.98 -24.23
C LEU A 75 -6.36 -6.96 -23.68
N TYR A 76 -6.85 -5.79 -23.30
CA TYR A 76 -6.03 -4.76 -22.67
C TYR A 76 -5.47 -5.21 -21.30
N LEU A 77 -6.30 -5.85 -20.47
CA LEU A 77 -5.86 -6.44 -19.21
C LEU A 77 -4.79 -7.53 -19.41
N ASP A 78 -4.86 -8.31 -20.48
CA ASP A 78 -3.84 -9.31 -20.83
C ASP A 78 -2.52 -8.67 -21.28
N SER A 79 -2.58 -7.55 -22.00
CA SER A 79 -1.40 -6.73 -22.34
C SER A 79 -0.71 -6.17 -21.08
N LEU A 80 -1.49 -5.63 -20.14
CA LEU A 80 -0.99 -5.17 -18.84
C LEU A 80 -0.34 -6.31 -18.05
N SER A 81 -1.01 -7.46 -17.97
CA SER A 81 -0.49 -8.65 -17.28
C SER A 81 0.86 -9.09 -17.85
N THR A 82 0.96 -9.17 -19.18
CA THR A 82 2.21 -9.50 -19.87
C THR A 82 3.31 -8.48 -19.55
N THR A 83 2.99 -7.19 -19.56
CA THR A 83 3.95 -6.12 -19.26
C THR A 83 4.48 -6.20 -17.82
N PHE A 84 3.59 -6.38 -16.84
CA PHE A 84 3.98 -6.52 -15.43
C PHE A 84 4.84 -7.78 -15.21
N ARG A 85 4.46 -8.91 -15.82
CA ARG A 85 5.25 -10.16 -15.74
C ARG A 85 6.63 -10.01 -16.37
N ARG A 86 6.74 -9.32 -17.52
CA ARG A 86 8.04 -9.03 -18.16
C ARG A 86 8.94 -8.18 -17.26
N ARG A 87 8.39 -7.12 -16.65
CA ARG A 87 9.14 -6.25 -15.73
C ARG A 87 9.63 -7.03 -14.51
N GLU A 88 8.77 -7.86 -13.93
CA GLU A 88 9.12 -8.73 -12.81
C GLU A 88 10.22 -9.73 -13.17
N ARG A 89 10.10 -10.41 -14.32
CA ARG A 89 11.12 -11.33 -14.82
C ARG A 89 12.47 -10.64 -14.99
N LYS A 90 12.50 -9.41 -15.52
CA LYS A 90 13.74 -8.64 -15.65
C LYS A 90 14.39 -8.40 -14.29
N ILE A 91 13.62 -7.98 -13.28
CA ILE A 91 14.12 -7.74 -11.92
C ILE A 91 14.64 -9.04 -11.29
N SER A 92 13.92 -10.16 -11.45
CA SER A 92 14.35 -11.47 -10.96
C SER A 92 15.68 -11.89 -11.56
N LEU A 93 15.84 -11.76 -12.88
CA LEU A 93 17.09 -12.12 -13.56
C LEU A 93 18.28 -11.25 -13.11
N GLN A 94 18.04 -9.96 -12.83
CA GLN A 94 19.06 -9.07 -12.28
C GLN A 94 19.47 -9.50 -10.87
N LEU A 95 18.49 -9.84 -10.02
CA LEU A 95 18.76 -10.34 -8.67
C LEU A 95 19.55 -11.65 -8.70
N ASP A 96 19.16 -12.60 -9.55
CA ASP A 96 19.84 -13.89 -9.67
C ASP A 96 21.27 -13.72 -10.18
N SER A 97 21.47 -12.82 -11.15
CA SER A 97 22.81 -12.50 -11.67
C SER A 97 23.69 -11.87 -10.60
N LEU A 98 23.14 -10.96 -9.78
CA LEU A 98 23.85 -10.37 -8.65
C LEU A 98 24.24 -11.44 -7.61
N LYS A 99 23.31 -12.32 -7.23
CA LYS A 99 23.58 -13.42 -6.30
C LYS A 99 24.72 -14.31 -6.80
N ARG A 100 24.66 -14.76 -8.06
CA ARG A 100 25.73 -15.55 -8.69
C ARG A 100 27.07 -14.82 -8.69
N SER A 101 27.07 -13.51 -8.94
CA SER A 101 28.31 -12.72 -8.93
C SER A 101 28.95 -12.64 -7.54
N ILE A 102 28.14 -12.60 -6.48
CA ILE A 102 28.60 -12.59 -5.09
C ILE A 102 29.10 -13.99 -4.71
N GLU A 103 28.32 -15.01 -5.02
CA GLU A 103 28.64 -16.43 -4.81
C GLU A 103 29.99 -16.80 -5.46
N ASN A 104 30.21 -16.43 -6.72
CA ASN A 104 31.46 -16.67 -7.43
C ASN A 104 32.68 -15.99 -6.81
N ARG A 105 32.49 -14.86 -6.10
CA ARG A 105 33.59 -14.10 -5.47
C ARG A 105 33.96 -14.65 -4.10
N MET A 106 33.00 -15.13 -3.32
CA MET A 106 33.22 -15.54 -1.94
C MET A 106 33.20 -17.06 -1.70
N GLY A 107 32.70 -17.83 -2.66
CA GLY A 107 32.47 -19.27 -2.55
C GLY A 107 31.05 -19.60 -2.04
N GLU A 108 30.51 -20.71 -2.53
CA GLU A 108 29.14 -21.19 -2.22
C GLU A 108 28.90 -21.30 -0.70
N LYS A 109 29.82 -21.93 0.04
CA LYS A 109 29.66 -22.15 1.49
C LYS A 109 29.54 -20.84 2.26
N GLN A 110 30.39 -19.86 1.94
CA GLN A 110 30.38 -18.54 2.56
C GLN A 110 29.12 -17.76 2.18
N PHE A 111 28.65 -17.90 0.94
CA PHE A 111 27.42 -17.28 0.48
C PHE A 111 26.18 -17.86 1.19
N VAL A 112 26.08 -19.18 1.33
CA VAL A 112 25.00 -19.83 2.09
C VAL A 112 25.00 -19.36 3.53
N ARG A 113 26.16 -19.35 4.20
CA ARG A 113 26.29 -18.85 5.58
C ARG A 113 25.86 -17.39 5.70
N LEU A 114 26.24 -16.53 4.75
CA LEU A 114 25.80 -15.13 4.73
C LEU A 114 24.28 -15.01 4.65
N LEU A 115 23.61 -15.84 3.85
CA LEU A 115 22.15 -15.86 3.75
C LEU A 115 21.51 -16.32 5.06
N GLU A 116 22.01 -17.41 5.66
CA GLU A 116 21.49 -17.97 6.91
C GLU A 116 21.62 -16.97 8.07
N GLU A 117 22.74 -16.23 8.15
CA GLU A 117 22.97 -15.24 9.21
C GLU A 117 22.12 -13.96 9.04
N ASN A 118 21.66 -13.65 7.82
CA ASN A 118 20.98 -12.38 7.50
C ASN A 118 19.52 -12.54 7.05
N HIS A 119 19.00 -13.76 6.94
CA HIS A 119 17.61 -14.01 6.55
C HIS A 119 16.81 -14.64 7.69
N ASN A 120 15.73 -13.98 8.09
CA ASN A 120 14.79 -14.52 9.06
C ASN A 120 13.53 -15.00 8.34
N GLU A 121 13.40 -16.32 8.18
CA GLU A 121 12.26 -16.94 7.50
C GLU A 121 10.92 -16.61 8.16
N ARG A 122 10.85 -16.59 9.51
CA ARG A 122 9.62 -16.25 10.24
C ARG A 122 9.20 -14.81 9.96
N LEU A 123 10.15 -13.88 9.94
CA LEU A 123 9.89 -12.49 9.59
C LEU A 123 9.44 -12.38 8.13
N ALA A 124 10.13 -13.06 7.22
CA ALA A 124 9.78 -13.08 5.80
C ALA A 124 8.35 -13.59 5.57
N GLU A 125 7.95 -14.69 6.22
CA GLU A 125 6.60 -15.21 6.15
C GLU A 125 5.53 -14.21 6.62
N LEU A 126 5.82 -13.46 7.69
CA LEU A 126 4.93 -12.45 8.25
C LEU A 126 4.80 -11.24 7.32
N VAL A 127 5.92 -10.64 6.91
CA VAL A 127 5.92 -9.38 6.14
C VAL A 127 5.51 -9.55 4.68
N LEU A 128 5.67 -10.78 4.13
CA LEU A 128 5.15 -11.16 2.81
C LEU A 128 3.73 -11.75 2.90
N ASN A 129 3.22 -11.98 4.11
CA ASN A 129 1.92 -12.61 4.35
C ASN A 129 1.79 -13.95 3.58
N ARG A 130 2.81 -14.82 3.65
CA ARG A 130 2.87 -16.06 2.85
C ARG A 130 1.75 -17.05 3.21
N ARG A 131 1.43 -17.20 4.50
CA ARG A 131 0.48 -18.18 5.03
C ARG A 131 -1.00 -17.84 4.80
N SER A 132 -1.34 -16.58 4.55
CA SER A 132 -2.74 -16.20 4.33
C SER A 132 -3.24 -16.69 2.96
N THR A 133 -4.41 -17.33 2.94
CA THR A 133 -5.11 -17.70 1.70
C THR A 133 -5.73 -16.49 1.00
N LEU A 134 -6.06 -15.46 1.76
CA LEU A 134 -6.72 -14.25 1.30
C LEU A 134 -5.69 -13.21 0.82
N LYS A 135 -5.34 -13.27 -0.46
CA LYS A 135 -4.33 -12.40 -1.09
C LYS A 135 -4.88 -11.07 -1.63
N ILE A 136 -6.20 -11.00 -1.79
CA ILE A 136 -6.92 -9.85 -2.31
C ILE A 136 -8.28 -9.77 -1.62
N ILE A 137 -8.74 -8.55 -1.32
CA ILE A 137 -10.08 -8.30 -0.77
C ILE A 137 -10.83 -7.44 -1.75
N GLU A 138 -12.05 -7.81 -2.06
CA GLU A 138 -12.99 -6.95 -2.77
C GLU A 138 -13.72 -6.04 -1.78
N LYS A 139 -13.67 -4.73 -2.03
CA LYS A 139 -14.53 -3.71 -1.42
C LYS A 139 -15.34 -3.05 -2.51
N ASP A 140 -16.40 -2.33 -2.14
CA ASP A 140 -17.30 -1.70 -3.10
C ASP A 140 -16.54 -0.82 -4.10
N ASP A 141 -15.66 0.04 -3.62
CA ASP A 141 -14.92 0.96 -4.46
C ASP A 141 -13.73 0.31 -5.20
N ARG A 142 -13.06 -0.68 -4.60
CA ARG A 142 -11.81 -1.24 -5.15
C ARG A 142 -11.43 -2.61 -4.59
N PHE A 143 -10.60 -3.32 -5.35
CA PHE A 143 -9.76 -4.38 -4.79
C PHE A 143 -8.62 -3.83 -3.92
N ILE A 144 -8.43 -4.44 -2.75
CA ILE A 144 -7.36 -4.13 -1.78
C ILE A 144 -6.32 -5.25 -1.79
N GLN A 145 -5.05 -4.88 -1.92
CA GLN A 145 -3.92 -5.79 -1.83
C GLN A 145 -3.76 -6.32 -0.39
N LYS A 146 -3.69 -7.64 -0.23
CA LYS A 146 -3.27 -8.31 1.02
C LYS A 146 -2.02 -9.17 0.87
N ALA A 147 -1.65 -9.50 -0.36
CA ALA A 147 -0.37 -10.14 -0.67
C ALA A 147 0.80 -9.17 -0.48
N ASP A 148 1.93 -9.69 -0.03
CA ASP A 148 3.21 -8.99 0.05
C ASP A 148 3.14 -7.56 0.64
N PRO A 149 2.60 -7.36 1.87
CA PRO A 149 2.46 -6.02 2.46
C PRO A 149 3.74 -5.17 2.47
N VAL A 150 4.90 -5.81 2.61
CA VAL A 150 6.20 -5.13 2.58
C VAL A 150 6.55 -4.46 1.24
N PHE A 151 5.93 -4.91 0.15
CA PHE A 151 6.11 -4.33 -1.18
C PHE A 151 4.94 -3.43 -1.61
N MET A 152 3.93 -3.28 -0.75
CA MET A 152 2.78 -2.44 -1.05
C MET A 152 3.13 -0.95 -0.80
N PRO A 153 2.86 -0.04 -1.75
CA PRO A 153 3.04 1.40 -1.52
C PRO A 153 2.03 1.91 -0.49
N PRO A 154 2.32 3.03 0.19
CA PRO A 154 1.38 3.64 1.13
C PRO A 154 0.12 4.14 0.41
N GLU A 155 -1.05 3.98 1.04
CA GLU A 155 -2.34 4.42 0.47
C GLU A 155 -2.55 5.93 0.53
N SER A 156 -1.79 6.67 1.34
CA SER A 156 -1.98 8.11 1.55
C SER A 156 -0.70 8.89 1.27
N LYS A 157 -0.89 10.09 0.68
CA LYS A 157 0.17 11.08 0.43
C LYS A 157 0.45 12.00 1.62
N TYR A 158 -0.17 11.79 2.78
CA TYR A 158 -0.02 12.64 3.98
C TYR A 158 0.77 11.97 5.11
N GLY A 159 1.63 11.00 4.78
CA GLY A 159 2.46 10.26 5.74
C GLY A 159 1.78 9.04 6.37
N ARG A 160 0.44 8.91 6.28
CA ARG A 160 -0.27 7.70 6.70
C ARG A 160 0.08 6.53 5.79
N ALA A 161 0.56 5.45 6.36
CA ALA A 161 0.90 4.23 5.65
C ALA A 161 0.61 3.02 6.54
N HIS A 162 0.37 1.86 5.94
CA HIS A 162 0.30 0.61 6.69
C HIS A 162 1.64 0.28 7.35
N PHE A 163 1.60 -0.60 8.35
CA PHE A 163 2.74 -0.88 9.21
C PHE A 163 3.96 -1.38 8.43
N TYR A 164 3.76 -2.26 7.44
CA TYR A 164 4.83 -2.83 6.64
C TYR A 164 5.23 -2.00 5.41
N ALA A 165 4.73 -0.78 5.25
CA ALA A 165 5.04 0.03 4.06
C ALA A 165 6.56 0.25 3.92
N PRO A 166 7.15 0.08 2.71
CA PRO A 166 8.58 0.22 2.48
C PRO A 166 9.03 1.69 2.61
N PHE A 167 8.12 2.63 2.41
CA PHE A 167 8.36 4.06 2.55
C PHE A 167 7.12 4.80 3.07
N LYS A 168 7.34 5.99 3.61
CA LYS A 168 6.31 7.00 3.89
C LYS A 168 6.29 8.01 2.76
N GLN A 169 5.10 8.50 2.42
CA GLN A 169 4.92 9.47 1.35
C GLN A 169 4.30 10.74 1.89
N ILE A 170 4.93 11.89 1.61
CA ILE A 170 4.43 13.23 1.90
C ILE A 170 4.42 14.01 0.58
N GLY A 171 3.23 14.27 0.04
CA GLY A 171 3.07 14.78 -1.32
C GLY A 171 3.70 13.82 -2.33
N GLU A 172 4.73 14.31 -3.04
CA GLU A 172 5.50 13.54 -4.03
C GLU A 172 6.81 12.98 -3.45
N ILE A 173 7.19 13.35 -2.23
CA ILE A 173 8.43 12.91 -1.60
C ILE A 173 8.22 11.54 -0.95
N ARG A 174 9.12 10.60 -1.27
CA ARG A 174 9.16 9.25 -0.67
C ARG A 174 10.36 9.14 0.26
N ILE A 175 10.08 8.85 1.53
CA ILE A 175 11.10 8.74 2.59
C ILE A 175 11.09 7.30 3.10
N GLY A 176 12.25 6.63 3.12
CA GLY A 176 12.37 5.28 3.65
C GLY A 176 11.86 5.21 5.09
N THR A 177 11.12 4.14 5.42
CA THR A 177 10.42 4.03 6.73
C THR A 177 11.38 4.15 7.92
N LEU A 178 12.59 3.60 7.82
CA LEU A 178 13.61 3.72 8.88
C LEU A 178 13.99 5.19 9.12
N VAL A 179 14.37 5.91 8.06
CA VAL A 179 14.80 7.31 8.14
C VAL A 179 13.67 8.19 8.67
N PHE A 180 12.44 7.97 8.17
CA PHE A 180 11.26 8.70 8.63
C PHE A 180 11.03 8.51 10.13
N ASN A 181 11.01 7.25 10.59
CA ASN A 181 10.76 6.94 11.99
C ASN A 181 11.86 7.50 12.91
N VAL A 182 13.14 7.40 12.51
CA VAL A 182 14.26 7.98 13.25
C VAL A 182 14.14 9.50 13.32
N ALA A 183 13.80 10.17 12.21
CA ALA A 183 13.57 11.61 12.20
C ALA A 183 12.41 12.04 13.12
N VAL A 184 11.32 11.26 13.16
CA VAL A 184 10.20 11.51 14.07
C VAL A 184 10.61 11.35 15.54
N ILE A 185 11.40 10.32 15.87
CA ILE A 185 11.95 10.14 17.23
C ILE A 185 12.79 11.36 17.61
N TRP A 186 13.70 11.81 16.75
CA TRP A 186 14.52 13.00 17.01
C TRP A 186 13.66 14.27 17.16
N MET A 187 12.65 14.45 16.31
CA MET A 187 11.72 15.57 16.41
C MET A 187 11.00 15.56 17.76
N MET A 188 10.48 14.41 18.20
CA MET A 188 9.83 14.27 19.51
C MET A 188 10.79 14.58 20.65
N THR A 189 12.04 14.10 20.58
CA THR A 189 13.07 14.37 21.59
C THR A 189 13.40 15.86 21.69
N VAL A 190 13.59 16.54 20.55
CA VAL A 190 13.86 17.99 20.52
C VAL A 190 12.64 18.77 21.04
N LEU A 191 11.44 18.41 20.60
CA LEU A 191 10.21 19.05 21.07
C LEU A 191 10.01 18.88 22.58
N LEU A 192 10.28 17.68 23.11
CA LEU A 192 10.23 17.41 24.54
C LEU A 192 11.30 18.23 25.29
N PHE A 193 12.53 18.30 24.76
CA PHE A 193 13.59 19.12 25.32
C PHE A 193 13.20 20.60 25.39
N CYS A 194 12.66 21.18 24.32
CA CYS A 194 12.17 22.56 24.31
C CYS A 194 11.03 22.77 25.33
N THR A 195 10.09 21.83 25.40
CA THR A 195 8.95 21.88 26.33
C THR A 195 9.44 21.93 27.79
N LEU A 196 10.46 21.14 28.12
CA LEU A 196 11.09 21.12 29.44
C LEU A 196 11.93 22.37 29.70
N TYR A 197 12.78 22.77 28.75
CA TYR A 197 13.67 23.91 28.88
C TYR A 197 12.91 25.22 29.16
N TYR A 198 11.82 25.47 28.42
CA TYR A 198 10.99 26.66 28.60
C TYR A 198 9.91 26.49 29.69
N ASN A 199 9.91 25.37 30.42
CA ASN A 199 8.87 25.04 31.40
C ASN A 199 7.44 25.21 30.83
N VAL A 200 7.24 24.89 29.55
CA VAL A 200 5.94 25.04 28.85
C VAL A 200 4.86 24.25 29.56
N LEU A 201 5.20 23.06 30.10
CA LEU A 201 4.29 22.24 30.89
C LEU A 201 3.81 23.00 32.14
N LYS A 202 4.69 23.70 32.85
CA LYS A 202 4.33 24.52 34.01
C LYS A 202 3.41 25.67 33.61
N ALA A 203 3.71 26.36 32.51
CA ALA A 203 2.86 27.42 31.98
C ALA A 203 1.46 26.89 31.59
N PHE A 204 1.40 25.70 31.00
CA PHE A 204 0.15 25.02 30.64
C PHE A 204 -0.68 24.64 31.87
N ILE A 205 -0.05 24.11 32.93
CA ILE A 205 -0.73 23.78 34.21
C ILE A 205 -1.30 25.05 34.86
N VAL A 206 -0.52 26.13 34.94
CA VAL A 206 -0.97 27.42 35.51
C VAL A 206 -2.14 27.99 34.68
N TRP A 207 -2.11 27.85 33.36
CA TRP A 207 -3.21 28.24 32.50
C TRP A 207 -4.49 27.41 32.75
N LEU A 208 -4.37 26.09 32.93
CA LEU A 208 -5.49 25.21 33.31
C LEU A 208 -6.09 25.56 34.68
N GLU A 209 -5.26 25.92 35.67
CA GLU A 209 -5.74 26.37 36.98
C GLU A 209 -6.58 27.64 36.88
N LYS A 210 -6.21 28.58 35.98
CA LYS A 210 -6.98 29.80 35.72
C LYS A 210 -8.35 29.53 35.12
N LEU A 211 -8.52 28.43 34.37
CA LEU A 211 -9.80 28.03 33.79
C LEU A 211 -10.81 27.47 34.82
N LYS A 212 -10.44 27.35 36.11
CA LYS A 212 -11.31 26.92 37.22
C LYS A 212 -12.16 25.67 36.91
N LEU A 213 -11.59 24.70 36.20
CA LEU A 213 -12.29 23.44 35.92
C LEU A 213 -12.52 22.66 37.24
N PRO A 214 -13.76 22.22 37.52
CA PRO A 214 -14.15 21.70 38.84
C PRO A 214 -13.42 20.41 39.25
N PHE A 215 -12.79 19.70 38.31
CA PHE A 215 -12.12 18.42 38.54
C PHE A 215 -10.73 18.52 39.20
N TRP A 216 -10.01 19.64 39.06
CA TRP A 216 -8.58 19.75 39.43
C TRP A 216 -8.28 20.28 40.84
N ARG A 217 -9.28 20.79 41.56
CA ARG A 217 -9.10 21.34 42.93
C ARG A 217 -8.58 20.34 43.97
N LYS A 218 -8.66 19.03 43.70
CA LYS A 218 -8.23 17.97 44.64
C LYS A 218 -6.77 17.52 44.45
N PHE A 219 -6.15 17.75 43.29
CA PHE A 219 -4.83 17.21 42.93
C PHE A 219 -3.65 18.17 43.19
N GLY A 220 -3.86 19.49 43.14
CA GLY A 220 -2.77 20.49 43.14
C GLY A 220 -1.99 20.68 44.45
N ARG A 221 -2.46 20.15 45.59
CA ARG A 221 -1.81 20.40 46.90
C ARG A 221 -0.65 19.46 47.26
N GLY A 222 -0.39 18.41 46.47
CA GLY A 222 0.65 17.42 46.77
C GLY A 222 1.97 17.57 46.00
N PHE A 223 2.01 18.35 44.92
CA PHE A 223 3.15 18.37 43.97
C PHE A 223 4.13 19.53 44.15
N LEU A 224 3.88 20.45 45.09
CA LEU A 224 4.69 21.67 45.29
C LEU A 224 5.57 21.63 46.57
N GLN A 225 5.78 20.45 47.17
CA GLN A 225 6.61 20.28 48.38
C GLN A 225 7.81 19.32 48.21
N MET A 226 8.23 19.02 46.98
CA MET A 226 9.54 18.38 46.70
C MET A 226 10.32 19.18 45.68
#